data_AF-A0A924IYB4-F1
#
_entry.id   AF-A0A924IYB4-F1
#
_cell.length_a   1.000
_cell.length_b   1.000
_cell.length_c   1.000
_cell.angle_alpha   90.00
_cell.angle_beta   90.00
_cell.angle_gamma   90.00
#
_symmetry.space_group_name_H-M   'P 1'
#
loop_
_entity.id
_entity.type
_entity.pdbx_description
1 polymer ?
#
loop_
_entity_poly.entity_id
_entity_poly.type
_entity_poly.pdbx_seq_one_letter_code
_entity_poly.pdbx_strand_id
1 'polypeptide(L)'
;MKYTLFLLLSIISCKVSPNKTTEITKNKLVAQQSLFTKVVNGNNSYTLYYKVDENINTPVRIFTYYITNTQTKKIVKPSEQVAAEKMYWKDNNTIAITPYTEIIQKNNEVGAPEKINEILINIK
;
A
#
# COMPACT_ATOMS: atom_id res chain seq x y z
N MET A 1 -51.10 -54.11 17.09
CA MET A 1 -49.63 -54.02 16.99
C MET A 1 -49.31 -53.59 15.57
N LYS A 2 -48.85 -52.34 15.40
CA LYS A 2 -47.44 -51.96 15.13
C LYS A 2 -47.01 -52.39 13.71
N TYR A 3 -46.45 -51.58 12.81
CA TYR A 3 -46.39 -50.13 12.60
C TYR A 3 -46.15 -49.95 11.09
N THR A 4 -46.76 -48.91 10.57
CA THR A 4 -46.51 -48.10 9.38
C THR A 4 -45.15 -48.25 8.68
N LEU A 5 -45.26 -48.37 7.36
CA LEU A 5 -44.27 -48.14 6.30
C LEU A 5 -43.46 -46.84 6.50
N PHE A 6 -42.13 -46.93 6.51
CA PHE A 6 -41.20 -45.78 6.43
C PHE A 6 -40.12 -46.14 5.39
N LEU A 7 -40.26 -45.66 4.15
CA LEU A 7 -39.70 -44.41 3.60
C LEU A 7 -38.16 -44.37 3.49
N LEU A 8 -37.72 -44.73 2.28
CA LEU A 8 -36.82 -43.99 1.39
C LEU A 8 -35.40 -43.64 1.87
N LEU A 9 -34.46 -44.32 1.20
CA LEU A 9 -33.10 -43.86 0.93
C LEU A 9 -33.10 -42.38 0.53
N SER A 10 -32.36 -41.56 1.27
CA SER A 10 -31.91 -40.25 0.78
C SER A 10 -30.41 -40.28 0.62
N ILE A 11 -30.00 -40.45 -0.63
CA ILE A 11 -28.63 -40.28 -1.13
C ILE A 11 -28.37 -38.78 -1.11
N ILE A 12 -27.45 -38.32 -0.27
CA ILE A 12 -27.00 -36.93 -0.28
C ILE A 12 -26.09 -36.77 -1.51
N SER A 13 -26.69 -36.40 -2.64
CA SER A 13 -25.96 -35.87 -3.78
C SER A 13 -25.49 -34.46 -3.43
N CYS A 14 -24.18 -34.28 -3.21
CA CYS A 14 -23.54 -32.97 -3.19
C CYS A 14 -23.82 -32.26 -4.53
N LYS A 15 -24.70 -31.27 -4.51
CA LYS A 15 -24.82 -30.31 -5.60
C LYS A 15 -23.64 -29.35 -5.54
N VAL A 16 -22.61 -29.60 -6.34
CA VAL A 16 -21.66 -28.54 -6.73
C VAL A 16 -22.42 -27.60 -7.65
N SER A 17 -22.74 -26.41 -7.15
CA SER A 17 -23.32 -25.34 -7.95
C SER A 17 -22.22 -24.72 -8.81
N PRO A 18 -22.36 -24.69 -10.15
CA PRO A 18 -21.48 -23.91 -10.99
C PRO A 18 -22.09 -22.51 -11.13
N ASN A 19 -21.61 -21.54 -10.34
CA ASN A 19 -21.97 -20.16 -10.60
C ASN A 19 -20.78 -19.39 -11.18
N LYS A 20 -20.90 -19.17 -12.49
CA LYS A 20 -20.38 -18.09 -13.32
C LYS A 20 -19.22 -17.26 -12.76
N THR A 21 -18.09 -17.42 -13.43
CA THR A 21 -17.31 -16.35 -14.05
C THR A 21 -17.68 -14.94 -13.58
N THR A 22 -16.87 -14.41 -12.68
CA THR A 22 -16.43 -13.02 -12.81
C THR A 22 -14.93 -13.06 -13.00
N GLU A 23 -14.53 -13.11 -14.27
CA GLU A 23 -13.31 -12.47 -14.70
C GLU A 23 -13.40 -11.00 -14.27
N ILE A 24 -12.89 -10.70 -13.09
CA ILE A 24 -12.33 -9.38 -12.83
C ILE A 24 -10.84 -9.65 -12.68
N THR A 25 -10.19 -9.71 -13.84
CA THR A 25 -8.87 -9.16 -14.08
C THR A 25 -8.01 -9.13 -12.82
N LYS A 26 -7.58 -10.32 -12.37
CA LYS A 26 -6.32 -10.46 -11.64
C LYS A 26 -5.20 -10.20 -12.63
N ASN A 27 -5.17 -8.98 -13.19
CA ASN A 27 -3.92 -8.40 -13.60
C ASN A 27 -3.12 -8.35 -12.32
N LYS A 28 -2.17 -9.27 -12.28
CA LYS A 28 -1.06 -9.41 -11.36
C LYS A 28 -0.30 -8.08 -11.32
N LEU A 29 -0.89 -7.07 -10.69
CA LEU A 29 -0.21 -5.95 -10.05
C LEU A 29 0.19 -6.42 -8.65
N VAL A 30 0.93 -7.53 -8.59
CA VAL A 30 1.82 -7.81 -7.47
C VAL A 30 3.14 -7.11 -7.81
N ALA A 31 3.07 -5.81 -8.09
CA ALA A 31 4.17 -4.91 -7.77
C ALA A 31 4.16 -4.84 -6.25
N GLN A 32 5.31 -5.07 -5.63
CA GLN A 32 5.49 -5.20 -4.18
C GLN A 32 4.92 -3.96 -3.44
N GLN A 33 3.65 -4.02 -3.05
CA GLN A 33 2.99 -2.97 -2.27
C GLN A 33 3.50 -3.10 -0.84
N SER A 34 4.35 -2.18 -0.43
CA SER A 34 4.79 -2.12 0.96
C SER A 34 3.77 -1.29 1.74
N LEU A 35 3.18 -1.90 2.76
CA LEU A 35 2.06 -1.34 3.52
C LEU A 35 2.58 -0.83 4.86
N PHE A 36 2.53 0.48 5.09
CA PHE A 36 2.95 1.09 6.35
C PHE A 36 1.74 1.67 7.07
N THR A 37 1.40 1.06 8.20
CA THR A 37 0.33 1.54 9.08
C THR A 37 0.94 2.12 10.34
N LYS A 38 0.51 3.34 10.73
CA LYS A 38 0.87 3.94 12.01
C LYS A 38 -0.39 4.30 12.78
N VAL A 39 -0.48 3.81 14.01
CA VAL A 39 -1.60 4.09 14.92
C VAL A 39 -1.28 5.36 15.71
N VAL A 40 -2.16 6.35 15.63
CA VAL A 40 -2.10 7.54 16.48
C VAL A 40 -3.03 7.31 17.67
N ASN A 41 -2.60 7.69 18.89
CA ASN A 41 -3.50 7.66 20.04
C ASN A 41 -4.63 8.67 19.83
N GLY A 42 -5.88 8.18 19.79
CA GLY A 42 -7.07 8.90 19.36
C GLY A 42 -7.65 8.31 18.06
N ASN A 43 -8.92 8.57 17.77
CA ASN A 43 -9.68 7.91 16.68
C ASN A 43 -9.14 8.12 15.24
N ASN A 44 -7.95 8.70 15.04
CA ASN A 44 -7.44 9.08 13.72
C ASN A 44 -6.13 8.35 13.43
N SER A 45 -6.23 7.10 12.99
CA SER A 45 -5.09 6.39 12.40
C SER A 45 -5.07 6.58 10.88
N TYR A 46 -3.87 6.63 10.29
CA TYR A 46 -3.66 6.75 8.85
C TYR A 46 -2.81 5.59 8.33
N THR A 47 -3.11 5.15 7.11
CA THR A 47 -2.34 4.10 6.42
C THR A 47 -1.73 4.68 5.15
N LEU A 48 -0.40 4.58 5.03
CA LEU A 48 0.35 4.90 3.83
C LEU A 48 0.46 3.64 2.98
N TYR A 49 0.05 3.77 1.72
CA TYR A 49 0.25 2.76 0.70
C TYR A 49 1.21 3.31 -0.34
N TYR A 50 2.22 2.53 -0.71
CA TYR A 50 3.09 2.90 -1.81
C TYR A 50 3.57 1.71 -2.63
N LYS A 51 3.93 1.99 -3.89
CA LYS A 51 4.79 1.15 -4.71
C LYS A 51 6.04 1.93 -5.08
N VAL A 52 7.14 1.22 -5.28
CA VAL A 52 8.38 1.79 -5.81
C VAL A 52 8.61 1.18 -7.18
N ASP A 53 8.69 2.03 -8.19
CA ASP A 53 9.18 1.65 -9.51
C ASP A 53 10.69 1.93 -9.55
N GLU A 54 11.47 0.86 -9.69
CA GLU A 54 12.92 0.90 -9.83
C GLU A 54 13.29 0.45 -11.24
N ASN A 55 14.26 1.13 -11.87
CA ASN A 55 14.77 0.77 -13.18
C ASN A 55 16.26 0.45 -13.07
N ILE A 56 16.68 -0.72 -13.55
CA ILE A 56 18.08 -1.17 -13.48
C ILE A 56 19.08 -0.20 -14.15
N ASN A 57 18.59 0.61 -15.11
CA ASN A 57 19.42 1.55 -15.85
C ASN A 57 19.47 2.95 -15.23
N THR A 58 18.74 3.21 -14.14
CA THR A 58 18.78 4.51 -13.47
C THR A 58 18.69 4.37 -11.95
N PRO A 59 19.48 5.12 -11.18
CA PRO A 59 19.37 5.13 -9.72
C PRO A 59 18.07 5.78 -9.21
N VAL A 60 17.29 6.40 -10.10
CA VAL A 60 16.04 7.08 -9.75
C VAL A 60 14.97 6.04 -9.37
N ARG A 61 14.45 6.17 -8.15
CA ARG A 61 13.27 5.45 -7.67
C ARG A 61 12.04 6.34 -7.72
N ILE A 62 10.96 5.86 -8.33
CA ILE A 62 9.67 6.57 -8.36
C ILE A 62 8.72 5.94 -7.35
N PHE A 63 8.34 6.71 -6.34
CA PHE A 63 7.33 6.31 -5.36
C PHE A 63 5.96 6.75 -5.85
N THR A 64 5.05 5.81 -6.08
CA THR A 64 3.61 6.12 -6.22
C THR A 64 2.93 5.82 -4.90
N TYR A 65 2.30 6.81 -4.28
CA TYR A 65 1.76 6.67 -2.92
C TYR A 65 0.39 7.33 -2.77
N TYR A 66 -0.41 6.84 -1.82
CA TYR A 66 -1.66 7.47 -1.38
C TYR A 66 -1.88 7.18 0.11
N ILE A 67 -2.76 7.96 0.75
CA ILE A 67 -3.01 7.83 2.19
C ILE A 67 -4.51 7.72 2.44
N THR A 68 -4.88 6.78 3.30
CA THR A 68 -6.25 6.62 3.79
C THR A 68 -6.34 6.81 5.29
N ASN A 69 -7.51 7.26 5.77
CA ASN A 69 -7.87 7.12 7.17
C ASN A 69 -8.15 5.64 7.44
N THR A 70 -7.44 5.06 8.42
CA THR A 70 -7.47 3.61 8.69
C THR A 70 -8.84 3.13 9.13
N GLN A 71 -9.65 3.95 9.81
CA GLN A 71 -10.97 3.58 10.30
C GLN A 71 -12.02 3.69 9.20
N THR A 72 -12.13 4.85 8.57
CA THR A 72 -13.16 5.15 7.57
C THR A 72 -12.82 4.63 6.17
N LYS A 73 -11.56 4.23 5.95
CA LYS A 73 -10.98 3.87 4.64
C LYS A 73 -11.06 4.97 3.57
N LYS A 74 -11.43 6.19 3.95
CA LYS A 74 -11.48 7.34 3.05
C LYS A 74 -10.07 7.76 2.65
N ILE A 75 -9.89 8.07 1.37
CA ILE A 75 -8.66 8.68 0.86
C ILE A 75 -8.56 10.09 1.43
N VAL A 76 -7.47 10.37 2.15
CA VAL A 76 -7.16 11.69 2.73
C VAL A 76 -6.07 12.41 1.94
N LYS A 77 -5.22 11.66 1.24
CA LYS A 77 -4.26 12.16 0.26
C LYS A 77 -4.39 11.32 -1.00
N PRO A 78 -4.77 11.91 -2.15
CA PRO A 78 -4.91 11.18 -3.41
C PRO A 78 -3.56 10.64 -3.87
N SER A 79 -3.62 9.73 -4.85
CA SER A 79 -2.40 9.12 -5.40
C SER A 79 -1.50 10.17 -6.05
N GLU A 80 -0.23 10.17 -5.66
CA GLU A 80 0.81 11.05 -6.20
C GLU A 80 2.06 10.24 -6.54
N GLN A 81 2.89 10.79 -7.43
CA GLN A 81 4.19 10.23 -7.79
C GLN A 81 5.31 11.19 -7.42
N VAL A 82 6.40 10.65 -6.87
CA VAL A 82 7.58 11.43 -6.52
C VAL A 82 8.86 10.64 -6.76
N ALA A 83 9.88 11.30 -7.33
CA ALA A 83 11.23 10.77 -7.38
C ALA A 83 11.91 10.98 -6.02
N ALA A 84 12.21 9.90 -5.32
CA ALA A 84 12.69 9.96 -3.95
C ALA A 84 13.69 8.85 -3.64
N GLU A 85 14.57 9.09 -2.68
CA GLU A 85 15.46 8.07 -2.13
C GLU A 85 14.75 7.26 -1.05
N LYS A 86 13.98 7.95 -0.19
CA LYS A 86 13.24 7.37 0.92
C LYS A 86 11.94 8.12 1.19
N MET A 87 10.93 7.38 1.67
CA MET A 87 9.65 7.88 2.14
C MET A 87 9.29 7.17 3.44
N TYR A 88 8.94 7.92 4.50
CA TYR A 88 8.63 7.35 5.80
C TYR A 88 7.75 8.28 6.65
N TRP A 89 7.13 7.72 7.68
CA TRP A 89 6.41 8.49 8.70
C TRP A 89 7.40 9.22 9.60
N LYS A 90 7.43 10.55 9.52
CA LYS A 90 8.25 11.39 10.43
C LYS A 90 7.61 11.46 11.82
N ASP A 91 6.30 11.64 11.85
CA ASP A 91 5.48 11.66 13.05
C ASP A 91 4.09 11.06 12.77
N ASN A 92 3.06 11.46 13.51
CA ASN A 92 1.72 10.88 13.45
C ASN A 92 0.88 11.38 12.27
N ASN A 93 1.21 12.53 11.71
CA ASN A 93 0.47 13.19 10.64
C ASN A 93 1.38 13.68 9.50
N THR A 94 2.70 13.47 9.60
CA THR A 94 3.67 13.95 8.63
C THR A 94 4.41 12.81 7.96
N ILE A 95 4.37 12.80 6.63
CA ILE A 95 5.29 12.00 5.80
C ILE A 95 6.51 12.85 5.48
N ALA A 96 7.69 12.27 5.66
CA ALA A 96 8.94 12.81 5.15
C ALA A 96 9.32 12.08 3.85
N ILE A 97 9.71 12.87 2.86
CA ILE A 97 10.25 12.39 1.59
C ILE A 97 11.63 13.01 1.42
N THR A 98 12.64 12.18 1.21
CA THR A 98 13.93 12.68 0.73
C THR A 98 13.92 12.58 -0.79
N PRO A 99 13.83 13.72 -1.51
CA PRO A 99 13.79 13.72 -2.96
C PRO A 99 15.09 13.15 -3.49
N TYR A 100 15.02 12.51 -4.64
CA TYR A 100 16.22 12.15 -5.37
C TYR A 100 16.92 13.43 -5.84
N THR A 101 18.15 13.64 -5.40
CA THR A 101 19.02 14.69 -5.92
C THR A 101 20.07 14.05 -6.81
N GLU A 102 20.16 14.47 -8.07
CA GLU A 102 21.30 14.10 -8.91
C GLU A 102 22.57 14.59 -8.21
N ILE A 103 23.41 13.64 -7.77
CA ILE A 103 24.76 13.97 -7.33
C ILE A 103 25.52 14.36 -8.59
N ILE A 104 25.48 15.64 -8.96
CA ILE A 104 26.54 16.20 -9.81
C ILE A 104 27.82 15.88 -9.04
N GLN A 105 28.78 15.20 -9.68
CA GLN A 105 30.14 15.06 -9.16
C GLN A 105 30.77 16.45 -9.07
N LYS A 106 30.33 17.25 -8.10
CA LYS A 106 31.00 18.46 -7.71
C LYS A 106 32.10 17.97 -6.79
N ASN A 107 33.35 18.17 -7.20
CA ASN A 107 34.54 17.90 -6.40
C ASN A 107 34.29 18.41 -4.97
N ASN A 108 33.96 17.49 -4.05
CA ASN A 108 33.49 17.86 -2.72
C ASN A 108 34.70 18.24 -1.87
N GLU A 109 34.73 19.49 -1.42
CA GLU A 109 35.48 19.87 -0.23
C GLU A 109 34.98 19.03 0.96
N VAL A 110 35.91 18.36 1.64
CA VAL A 110 35.66 17.50 2.79
C VAL A 110 35.24 18.38 3.98
N GLY A 111 33.96 18.32 4.39
CA GLY A 111 33.53 18.86 5.68
C GLY A 111 32.22 19.66 5.73
N ALA A 112 31.48 19.82 4.63
CA ALA A 112 30.17 20.47 4.70
C ALA A 112 29.11 19.51 5.28
N PRO A 113 28.35 19.89 6.32
CA PRO A 113 27.27 19.05 6.83
C PRO A 113 26.20 18.88 5.74
N GLU A 114 25.87 17.62 5.41
CA GLU A 114 24.80 17.28 4.49
C GLU A 114 23.48 17.85 5.01
N LYS A 115 22.96 18.89 4.34
CA LYS A 115 21.64 19.42 4.64
C LYS A 115 20.61 18.49 4.02
N ILE A 116 20.03 17.59 4.81
CA ILE A 116 18.97 16.69 4.35
C ILE A 116 17.75 17.55 3.98
N ASN A 117 17.53 17.74 2.68
CA ASN A 117 16.37 18.47 2.17
C ASN A 117 15.15 17.55 2.15
N GLU A 118 14.49 17.37 3.30
CA GLU A 118 13.24 16.61 3.35
C GLU A 118 12.04 17.46 2.92
N ILE A 119 11.20 16.90 2.06
CA ILE A 119 9.85 17.42 1.80
C ILE A 119 8.92 16.84 2.86
N LEU A 120 8.20 17.70 3.57
CA LEU A 120 7.25 17.32 4.62
C LEU A 120 5.82 17.47 4.13
N ILE A 121 5.04 16.39 4.21
CA ILE A 121 3.64 16.37 3.85
C ILE A 121 2.81 16.16 5.11
N ASN A 122 2.14 17.22 5.56
CA ASN A 122 1.19 17.14 6.66
C ASN A 122 -0.19 16.70 6.13
N ILE A 123 -0.79 15.74 6.82
CA ILE A 123 -2.08 15.12 6.50
C ILE A 123 -3.24 15.79 7.27
N LYS A 124 -2.94 16.57 8.32
CA LYS A 124 -3.93 17.25 9.16
C LYS A 124 -3.66 18.73 9.32
#